data_AF-A0A8J5BY05-F1
#
_entry.id   AF-A0A8J5BY05-F1
#
_cell.length_a   1.000
_cell.length_b   1.000
_cell.length_c   1.000
_cell.angle_alpha   90.00
_cell.angle_beta   90.00
_cell.angle_gamma   90.00
#
_symmetry.space_group_name_H-M   'P 1'
#
loop_
_entity.id
_entity.type
_entity.pdbx_description
1 polymer ?
#
loop_
_entity_poly.entity_id
_entity_poly.type
_entity_poly.pdbx_seq_one_letter_code
_entity_poly.pdbx_strand_id
1 'polypeptide(L)'
;MATLSGAKTGCSPRDKRVVKDETTANELWWGKGSPNIEMDEHTFLVHRERVVDYLNSLDKVFVNDQFLNWDPEHRIKVQIVSARAYHSLFMHNINNMGKDGDVALFFGLSGRAIREA
;
A
#
# COMPACT_ATOMS: atom_id res chain seq x y z
N MET A 1 -9.12 20.69 -7.28
CA MET A 1 -9.45 20.42 -5.87
C MET A 1 -8.21 20.69 -5.03
N ALA A 2 -8.28 21.55 -4.02
CA ALA A 2 -7.19 21.76 -3.07
C ALA A 2 -7.56 21.10 -1.73
N THR A 3 -6.60 20.42 -1.09
CA THR A 3 -6.81 19.64 0.15
C THR A 3 -5.65 19.80 1.12
N LEU A 4 -5.89 19.54 2.41
CA LEU A 4 -4.87 19.53 3.45
C LEU A 4 -4.54 18.10 3.90
N SER A 5 -3.26 17.74 3.94
CA SER A 5 -2.79 16.43 4.41
C SER A 5 -2.73 16.32 5.93
N GLY A 6 -2.84 17.45 6.65
CA GLY A 6 -2.77 17.52 8.11
C GLY A 6 -1.33 17.59 8.62
N ALA A 7 -1.05 16.94 9.76
CA ALA A 7 0.24 17.04 10.44
C ALA A 7 1.44 16.54 9.62
N LYS A 8 1.21 15.64 8.66
CA LYS A 8 2.25 15.12 7.76
C LYS A 8 2.11 15.76 6.39
N THR A 9 3.09 16.58 6.01
CA THR A 9 3.13 17.32 4.72
C THR A 9 4.12 16.73 3.71
N GLY A 10 4.77 15.62 4.06
CA GLY A 10 5.70 14.91 3.20
C GLY A 10 5.95 13.49 3.70
N CYS A 11 6.89 12.80 3.05
CA CYS A 11 7.27 11.44 3.42
C CYS A 11 7.78 11.39 4.87
N SER A 12 7.58 10.25 5.54
CA SER A 12 8.16 9.96 6.85
C SER A 12 9.12 8.76 6.76
N PRO A 13 10.36 8.93 6.25
CA PRO A 13 11.27 7.82 6.00
C PRO A 13 11.59 6.99 7.25
N ARG A 14 11.62 7.63 8.42
CA ARG A 14 11.89 6.99 9.71
C ARG A 14 10.76 6.07 10.18
N ASP A 15 9.57 6.21 9.60
CA ASP A 15 8.38 5.41 9.93
C ASP A 15 8.21 4.23 8.96
N LYS A 16 8.94 4.20 7.84
CA LYS A 16 8.87 3.09 6.87
C LYS A 16 9.37 1.80 7.53
N ARG A 17 8.62 0.71 7.35
CA ARG A 17 9.02 -0.64 7.78
C ARG A 17 8.82 -1.62 6.63
N VAL A 18 9.63 -2.67 6.61
CA VAL A 18 9.53 -3.79 5.67
C VAL A 18 9.60 -5.09 6.44
N VAL A 19 8.64 -5.98 6.21
CA VAL A 19 8.69 -7.32 6.83
C VAL A 19 9.93 -8.04 6.33
N LYS A 20 10.71 -8.60 7.25
CA LYS A 20 11.87 -9.41 6.92
C LYS A 20 11.51 -10.89 7.12
N ASP A 21 11.24 -11.54 6.00
CA ASP A 21 10.89 -12.96 5.87
C ASP A 21 11.92 -13.68 4.99
N GLU A 22 11.70 -14.96 4.73
CA GLU A 22 12.60 -15.81 3.92
C GLU A 22 12.83 -15.24 2.50
N THR A 23 11.83 -14.56 1.93
CA THR A 23 11.90 -14.03 0.56
C THR A 23 12.61 -12.67 0.50
N THR A 24 12.42 -11.84 1.51
CA THR A 24 12.91 -10.46 1.54
C THR A 24 14.29 -10.34 2.20
N ALA A 25 14.67 -11.32 3.03
CA ALA A 25 15.94 -11.30 3.76
C ALA A 25 17.15 -11.19 2.82
N ASN A 26 17.11 -11.86 1.67
CA ASN A 26 18.23 -11.91 0.73
C ASN A 26 18.05 -11.01 -0.50
N GLU A 27 16.81 -10.63 -0.83
CA GLU A 27 16.49 -9.82 -2.02
C GLU A 27 16.55 -8.31 -1.76
N LEU A 28 16.30 -7.87 -0.53
CA LEU A 28 16.25 -6.45 -0.21
C LEU A 28 17.58 -5.91 0.32
N TRP A 29 17.85 -4.65 0.01
CA TRP A 29 18.97 -3.93 0.59
C TRP A 29 18.69 -3.62 2.06
N TRP A 30 19.46 -4.22 2.97
CA TRP A 30 19.40 -4.02 4.42
C TRP A 30 20.64 -3.30 4.96
N GLY A 31 20.54 -2.74 6.16
CA GLY A 31 21.69 -2.20 6.91
C GLY A 31 21.96 -0.70 6.70
N LYS A 32 23.19 -0.26 7.01
CA LYS A 32 23.55 1.16 7.07
C LYS A 32 23.38 1.83 5.69
N GLY A 33 22.64 2.94 5.66
CA GLY A 33 22.34 3.69 4.44
C GLY A 33 21.09 3.20 3.70
N SER A 34 20.55 2.02 4.04
CA SER A 34 19.29 1.55 3.48
C SER A 34 18.11 2.34 4.03
N PRO A 35 17.10 2.69 3.20
CA PRO A 35 15.82 3.21 3.67
C PRO A 35 14.91 2.12 4.24
N ASN A 36 15.30 0.84 4.18
CA ASN A 36 14.49 -0.29 4.66
C ASN A 36 14.82 -0.56 6.13
N ILE A 37 13.83 -0.38 6.99
CA ILE A 37 13.90 -0.71 8.41
C ILE A 37 13.11 -2.00 8.61
N GLU A 38 13.75 -3.01 9.20
CA GLU A 38 13.14 -4.33 9.39
C GLU A 38 11.98 -4.30 10.40
N MET A 39 11.04 -5.22 10.19
CA MET A 39 9.91 -5.50 11.06
C MET A 39 9.61 -7.00 10.97
N ASP A 40 9.20 -7.59 12.08
CA ASP A 40 8.75 -8.98 12.10
C ASP A 40 7.31 -9.11 11.61
N GLU A 41 6.94 -10.31 11.17
CA GLU A 41 5.61 -10.57 10.63
C GLU A 41 4.49 -10.41 11.65
N HIS A 42 4.72 -10.74 12.92
CA HIS A 42 3.71 -10.59 13.96
C HIS A 42 3.36 -9.11 14.17
N THR A 43 4.36 -8.24 14.25
CA THR A 43 4.16 -6.79 14.32
C THR A 43 3.39 -6.28 13.11
N PHE A 44 3.69 -6.76 11.89
CA PHE A 44 2.93 -6.40 10.70
C PHE A 44 1.45 -6.79 10.81
N LEU A 45 1.16 -8.02 11.24
CA LEU A 45 -0.21 -8.52 11.39
C LEU A 45 -1.02 -7.67 12.39
N VAL A 46 -0.41 -7.29 13.51
CA VAL A 46 -1.05 -6.39 14.49
C VAL A 46 -1.36 -5.02 13.88
N HIS A 47 -0.46 -4.46 13.08
CA HIS A 47 -0.72 -3.18 12.40
C HIS A 47 -1.80 -3.33 11.33
N ARG A 48 -1.81 -4.45 10.60
CA ARG A 48 -2.83 -4.77 9.60
C ARG A 48 -4.22 -4.86 10.24
N GLU A 49 -4.34 -5.55 11.37
CA GLU A 49 -5.59 -5.67 12.12
C GLU A 49 -6.12 -4.28 12.52
N ARG A 50 -5.28 -3.42 13.09
CA ARG A 50 -5.66 -2.03 13.43
C ARG A 50 -6.16 -1.22 12.23
N VAL A 51 -5.57 -1.42 11.06
CA VAL A 51 -6.02 -0.76 9.82
C VAL A 51 -7.39 -1.29 9.40
N VAL A 52 -7.59 -2.61 9.44
CA VAL A 52 -8.87 -3.24 9.11
C VAL A 52 -9.97 -2.77 10.07
N ASP A 53 -9.70 -2.77 11.38
CA ASP A 53 -10.64 -2.29 12.40
C ASP A 53 -11.02 -0.83 12.19
N TYR A 54 -10.03 0.03 11.93
CA TYR A 54 -10.29 1.43 11.63
C TYR A 54 -11.17 1.60 10.39
N LEU A 55 -10.87 0.89 9.30
CA LEU A 55 -11.66 0.97 8.06
C LEU A 55 -13.10 0.44 8.27
N ASN A 56 -13.27 -0.64 9.03
CA ASN A 56 -14.57 -1.20 9.36
C ASN A 56 -15.42 -0.30 10.27
N SER A 57 -14.77 0.57 11.06
CA SER A 57 -15.47 1.55 11.91
C SER A 57 -16.03 2.76 11.16
N LEU A 58 -15.71 2.93 9.88
CA LEU A 58 -16.15 4.08 9.09
C LEU A 58 -17.47 3.78 8.39
N ASP A 59 -18.37 4.77 8.32
CA ASP A 59 -19.62 4.68 7.56
C ASP A 59 -19.41 4.43 6.06
N LYS A 60 -18.23 4.82 5.55
CA LYS A 60 -17.86 4.70 4.14
C LYS A 60 -16.36 4.54 3.96
N VAL A 61 -16.01 3.76 2.95
CA VAL A 61 -14.65 3.62 2.42
C VAL A 61 -14.68 3.78 0.90
N PHE A 62 -13.54 4.18 0.33
CA PHE A 62 -13.37 4.32 -1.11
C PHE A 62 -12.42 3.24 -1.61
N VAL A 63 -12.85 2.46 -2.59
CA VAL A 63 -12.09 1.37 -3.18
C VAL A 63 -11.84 1.69 -4.65
N ASN A 64 -10.60 1.55 -5.12
CA ASN A 64 -10.28 1.61 -6.53
C ASN A 64 -9.30 0.50 -6.92
N ASP A 65 -9.51 -0.08 -8.10
CA ASP A 65 -8.66 -1.11 -8.67
C ASP A 65 -7.89 -0.53 -9.85
N GLN A 66 -6.57 -0.66 -9.82
CA GLN A 66 -5.66 0.01 -10.76
C GLN A 66 -4.46 -0.86 -11.10
N PHE A 67 -3.69 -0.42 -12.09
CA PHE A 67 -2.42 -1.01 -12.49
C PHE A 67 -1.27 -0.03 -12.24
N LEU A 68 -0.22 -0.52 -11.58
CA LEU A 68 1.08 0.13 -11.54
C LEU A 68 1.91 -0.36 -12.72
N ASN A 69 2.74 0.53 -13.26
CA ASN A 69 3.52 0.36 -14.50
C ASN A 69 2.66 0.44 -15.78
N TRP A 70 3.24 1.03 -16.83
CA TRP A 70 2.60 1.24 -18.14
C TRP A 70 2.71 0.02 -19.04
N ASP A 71 3.81 -0.73 -18.92
CA ASP A 71 4.04 -1.93 -19.71
C ASP A 71 3.02 -3.04 -19.32
N PRO A 72 2.17 -3.50 -20.26
CA PRO A 72 1.20 -4.55 -19.99
C PRO A 72 1.79 -5.88 -19.49
N GLU A 73 3.03 -6.20 -19.86
CA GLU A 73 3.71 -7.44 -19.44
C GLU A 73 4.23 -7.36 -18.00
N HIS A 74 4.55 -6.14 -17.55
CA HIS A 74 5.17 -5.87 -16.25
C HIS A 74 4.25 -5.07 -15.31
N ARG A 75 2.95 -5.06 -15.57
CA ARG A 75 1.97 -4.35 -14.75
C ARG A 75 1.68 -5.08 -13.45
N ILE A 76 1.60 -4.33 -12.36
CA ILE A 76 1.21 -4.84 -11.05
C ILE A 76 -0.20 -4.36 -10.77
N LYS A 77 -1.11 -5.31 -10.61
CA LYS A 77 -2.50 -5.06 -10.24
C LYS A 77 -2.59 -4.71 -8.76
N VAL A 78 -3.22 -3.59 -8.42
CA VAL A 78 -3.37 -3.10 -7.05
C VAL A 78 -4.82 -2.70 -6.77
N GLN A 79 -5.32 -3.08 -5.60
CA GLN A 79 -6.52 -2.49 -5.02
C GLN A 79 -6.11 -1.51 -3.92
N ILE A 80 -6.58 -0.27 -4.00
CA ILE A 80 -6.40 0.72 -2.95
C ILE A 80 -7.72 0.95 -2.21
N VAL A 81 -7.68 0.78 -0.89
CA VAL A 81 -8.77 1.11 0.03
C VAL A 81 -8.37 2.36 0.81
N SER A 82 -9.24 3.37 0.85
CA SER A 82 -8.95 4.63 1.54
C SER A 82 -10.16 5.18 2.29
N ALA A 83 -9.90 5.80 3.44
CA ALA A 83 -10.91 6.45 4.27
C ALA A 83 -11.38 7.82 3.73
N ARG A 84 -10.60 8.44 2.83
CA ARG A 84 -10.86 9.82 2.35
C ARG A 84 -10.93 9.86 0.83
N ALA A 85 -11.96 10.52 0.31
CA ALA A 85 -12.21 10.63 -1.13
C ALA A 85 -11.01 11.18 -1.91
N TYR A 86 -10.32 12.19 -1.37
CA TYR A 86 -9.18 12.78 -2.08
C TYR A 86 -7.96 11.85 -2.18
N HIS A 87 -7.80 10.89 -1.24
CA HIS A 87 -6.76 9.87 -1.37
C HIS A 87 -7.08 8.90 -2.50
N SER A 88 -8.35 8.51 -2.64
CA SER A 88 -8.80 7.71 -3.77
C SER A 88 -8.62 8.46 -5.10
N LEU A 89 -8.97 9.74 -5.16
CA LEU A 89 -8.75 10.57 -6.35
C LEU A 89 -7.26 10.75 -6.68
N PHE A 90 -6.41 10.91 -5.67
CA PHE A 90 -4.97 10.99 -5.86
C PHE A 90 -4.44 9.74 -6.57
N MET A 91 -4.81 8.56 -6.07
CA MET A 91 -4.43 7.28 -6.70
C MET A 91 -5.01 7.12 -8.11
N HIS A 92 -6.27 7.54 -8.29
CA HIS A 92 -6.92 7.57 -9.61
C HIS A 92 -6.08 8.32 -10.65
N ASN A 93 -5.48 9.45 -10.27
CA ASN A 93 -4.73 10.30 -11.18
C ASN A 93 -3.31 9.80 -11.48
N ILE A 94 -2.67 9.06 -10.59
CA ILE A 94 -1.25 8.68 -10.74
C ILE A 94 -1.05 7.27 -11.31
N ASN A 95 -2.08 6.41 -11.28
CA ASN A 95 -2.00 5.02 -11.72
C ASN A 95 -2.84 4.76 -12.96
N ASN A 96 -2.56 3.67 -13.66
CA ASN A 96 -3.30 3.28 -14.85
C ASN A 96 -4.63 2.62 -14.46
N MET A 97 -5.72 3.07 -15.09
CA MET A 97 -7.03 2.46 -14.87
C MET A 97 -7.14 1.15 -15.63
N GLY A 98 -7.51 0.08 -14.93
CA GLY A 98 -7.87 -1.18 -15.56
C GLY A 98 -9.19 -1.07 -16.32
N LYS A 99 -9.31 -1.76 -17.46
CA LYS A 99 -10.56 -1.79 -18.23
C LYS A 99 -11.63 -2.73 -17.62
N ASP A 100 -11.24 -3.74 -16.83
CA ASP A 100 -12.10 -4.91 -16.61
C ASP A 100 -12.13 -5.50 -15.18
N GLY A 101 -12.08 -4.68 -14.13
CA GLY A 101 -12.60 -5.06 -12.80
C GLY A 101 -11.99 -6.27 -12.07
N ASP A 102 -10.93 -6.90 -12.59
CA ASP A 102 -10.26 -7.97 -11.87
C ASP A 102 -9.59 -7.37 -10.62
N VAL A 103 -9.62 -8.07 -9.48
CA VAL A 103 -9.13 -7.58 -8.16
C VAL A 103 -7.94 -8.36 -7.57
N ALA A 104 -7.01 -7.67 -6.86
CA ALA A 104 -6.07 -8.26 -5.90
C ALA A 104 -5.76 -7.22 -4.82
N LEU A 105 -5.95 -7.58 -3.54
CA LEU A 105 -5.83 -6.68 -2.40
C LEU A 105 -4.35 -6.35 -2.11
N PHE A 106 -3.98 -5.07 -2.19
CA PHE A 106 -2.63 -4.61 -1.89
C PHE A 106 -2.62 -3.71 -0.66
N PHE A 107 -2.14 -4.23 0.46
CA PHE A 107 -1.80 -3.40 1.61
C PHE A 107 -0.40 -2.81 1.42
N GLY A 108 -0.34 -1.50 1.23
CA GLY A 108 0.91 -0.75 1.09
C GLY A 108 1.70 -0.68 2.40
N LEU A 109 2.42 -1.75 2.74
CA LEU A 109 3.66 -1.74 3.52
C LEU A 109 4.51 -2.89 2.97
N SER A 110 5.43 -2.55 2.07
CA SER A 110 6.41 -3.43 1.41
C SER A 110 5.86 -4.75 0.82
N GLY A 111 5.65 -4.76 -0.48
CA GLY A 111 6.11 -5.87 -1.31
C GLY A 111 5.27 -7.16 -1.40
N ARG A 112 4.07 -7.27 -0.82
CA ARG A 112 3.20 -8.43 -1.07
C ARG A 112 1.87 -8.05 -1.72
N ALA A 113 1.73 -8.42 -3.00
CA ALA A 113 0.44 -8.73 -3.59
C ALA A 113 -0.04 -10.03 -2.92
N ILE A 114 -1.02 -9.98 -2.02
CA ILE A 114 -1.72 -11.21 -1.68
C ILE A 114 -2.69 -11.44 -2.85
N ARG A 115 -2.28 -12.29 -3.79
CA ARG A 115 -3.20 -12.88 -4.75
C ARG A 115 -4.06 -13.88 -3.97
N GLU A 116 -5.19 -13.43 -3.45
CA GLU A 116 -6.26 -14.37 -3.08
C GLU A 116 -6.82 -14.94 -4.39
N ALA A 117 -6.90 -16.28 -4.44
CA ALA A 117 -7.53 -17.04 -5.50
C ALA A 117 -9.06 -16.93 -5.42
#